data_AF-A0A9P7XUJ1-F1
#
_entry.id   AF-A0A9P7XUJ1-F1
#
_cell.length_a   1.000
_cell.length_b   1.000
_cell.length_c   1.000
_cell.angle_alpha   90.00
_cell.angle_beta   90.00
_cell.angle_gamma   90.00
#
_symmetry.space_group_name_H-M   'P 1'
#
loop_
_entity.id
_entity.type
_entity.pdbx_description
1 polymer ?
#
loop_
_entity_poly.entity_id
_entity_poly.type
_entity_poly.pdbx_seq_one_letter_code
_entity_poly.pdbx_strand_id
1 'polypeptide(L)' 'MADDLVTLFCLVDGQSTLNAFSAEIYPTKTVNGLKKHIKTEETNDLSDVDADKLLLERLDLHHRAHPYRQ' A
#
# COMPACT_ATOMS: atom_id res chain seq x y z
N MET A 1 -9.61 9.27 -22.31
CA MET A 1 -10.06 9.32 -20.90
C MET A 1 -8.96 8.67 -20.09
N ALA A 2 -7.93 9.44 -19.76
CA ALA A 2 -6.74 8.98 -19.07
C ALA A 2 -6.48 10.06 -18.04
N ASP A 3 -7.03 9.92 -16.82
CA ASP A 3 -6.62 10.71 -15.64
C ASP A 3 -7.35 10.33 -14.33
N ASP A 4 -8.11 9.23 -14.27
CA ASP A 4 -8.67 8.73 -13.00
C ASP A 4 -7.79 7.61 -12.44
N LEU A 5 -6.48 7.79 -12.35
CA LEU A 5 -5.63 6.91 -11.55
C LEU A 5 -5.62 7.41 -10.12
N VAL A 6 -5.81 6.50 -9.17
CA VAL A 6 -5.63 6.80 -7.75
C VAL A 6 -4.24 6.33 -7.35
N THR A 7 -3.45 7.24 -6.78
CA THR A 7 -2.18 6.91 -6.16
C THR A 7 -2.42 6.49 -4.71
N LEU A 8 -2.06 5.26 -4.39
CA LEU A 8 -2.07 4.73 -3.02
C LEU A 8 -0.64 4.69 -2.51
N PHE A 9 -0.41 5.20 -1.29
CA PHE A 9 0.86 5.04 -0.61
C PHE A 9 0.78 3.80 0.28
N CYS A 10 1.65 2.84 0.03
CA CYS A 10 1.67 1.54 0.68
C CYS A 10 2.88 1.44 1.60
N LEU A 11 2.68 0.85 2.77
CA LEU A 11 3.72 0.51 3.73
C LEU A 11 3.62 -0.98 4.01
N VAL A 12 4.74 -1.69 3.93
CA VAL A 12 4.83 -3.08 4.38
C VAL A 12 4.99 -3.08 5.89
N ASP A 13 4.18 -3.88 6.58
CA ASP A 13 4.30 -4.03 8.03
C ASP A 13 5.71 -4.50 8.43
N GLY A 14 6.25 -3.90 9.49
CA GLY A 14 7.63 -4.12 9.92
C GLY A 14 8.72 -3.33 9.16
N GLN A 15 8.38 -2.63 8.08
CA GLN A 15 9.30 -1.73 7.38
C GLN A 15 9.25 -0.29 7.92
N SER A 16 10.34 0.44 7.70
CA SER A 16 10.38 1.89 7.97
C SER A 16 9.40 2.64 7.06
N THR A 17 8.78 3.71 7.56
CA THR A 17 7.92 4.59 6.73
C THR A 17 8.68 5.23 5.58
N LEU A 18 10.02 5.24 5.63
CA LEU A 18 10.88 5.70 4.53
C LEU A 18 10.87 4.75 3.33
N ASN A 19 10.50 3.48 3.53
CA ASN A 19 10.39 2.47 2.48
C ASN A 19 8.96 2.40 1.91
N ALA A 20 8.10 3.38 2.25
CA ALA A 20 6.78 3.45 1.64
C ALA A 20 6.90 3.69 0.13
N PHE A 21 6.08 3.00 -0.64
CA PHE A 21 6.06 3.10 -2.10
C PHE A 21 4.67 3.48 -2.60
N SER A 22 4.62 4.03 -3.81
CA SER A 22 3.37 4.41 -4.48
C SER A 22 2.89 3.28 -5.39
N ALA A 23 1.61 2.93 -5.30
CA ALA A 23 0.91 2.06 -6.24
C ALA A 23 -0.18 2.84 -6.97
N GLU A 24 -0.10 2.89 -8.30
CA GLU A 24 -1.05 3.62 -9.13
C GLU A 24 -2.09 2.66 -9.73
N ILE A 25 -3.36 2.87 -9.39
CA ILE A 25 -4.40 1.96 -9.84
C ILE A 25 -5.66 2.69 -10.25
N TYR A 26 -6.35 2.15 -11.26
CA TYR A 26 -7.68 2.64 -11.61
C TYR A 26 -8.67 2.31 -10.48
N PRO A 27 -9.55 3.25 -10.09
CA PRO A 27 -10.53 3.06 -9.01
C PRO A 27 -11.56 1.98 -9.34
N THR A 28 -11.68 1.60 -10.61
CA THR A 28 -12.55 0.51 -11.08
C THR A 28 -11.94 -0.89 -10.88
N LYS A 29 -10.66 -0.99 -10.50
CA LYS A 29 -10.01 -2.27 -10.25
C LYS A 29 -10.45 -2.85 -8.91
N THR A 30 -10.47 -4.17 -8.85
CA THR A 30 -10.83 -4.92 -7.64
C THR A 30 -9.67 -4.93 -6.65
N VAL A 31 -9.98 -5.22 -5.38
CA VAL A 31 -8.97 -5.40 -4.32
C VAL A 31 -7.96 -6.50 -4.68
N ASN A 32 -8.37 -7.57 -5.36
CA ASN A 32 -7.42 -8.58 -5.84
C ASN A 32 -6.46 -7.99 -6.90
N GLY A 33 -6.98 -7.20 -7.84
CA GLY A 33 -6.15 -6.47 -8.80
C GLY A 33 -5.11 -5.58 -8.10
N LEU A 34 -5.51 -4.90 -7.03
CA LEU A 34 -4.61 -4.09 -6.19
C LEU A 34 -3.52 -4.94 -5.52
N LYS A 35 -3.87 -6.07 -4.89
CA LYS A 35 -2.90 -6.97 -4.26
C LYS A 35 -1.83 -7.45 -5.25
N LYS A 36 -2.24 -7.83 -6.46
CA LYS A 36 -1.32 -8.26 -7.52
C LYS A 36 -0.40 -7.12 -7.95
N HIS A 37 -0.95 -5.92 -8.11
CA HIS A 37 -0.17 -4.75 -8.49
C HIS A 37 0.86 -4.38 -7.42
N ILE A 38 0.45 -4.32 -6.14
CA ILE A 38 1.35 -4.08 -5.00
C ILE A 38 2.52 -5.08 -4.96
N LYS A 39 2.24 -6.38 -5.15
CA LYS A 39 3.30 -7.40 -5.21
C LYS A 39 4.29 -7.16 -6.36
N THR A 40 3.80 -6.67 -7.50
CA THR A 40 4.66 -6.37 -8.65
C THR A 40 5.55 -5.14 -8.39
N GLU A 41 5.00 -4.09 -7.80
CA GLU A 41 5.77 -2.88 -7.46
C GLU A 41 6.86 -3.18 -6.41
N GLU A 42 6.51 -3.84 -5.31
CA GLU A 42 7.45 -4.16 -4.23
C GLU A 42 7.79 -5.65 -4.21
N THR A 43 8.47 -6.11 -5.27
CA THR A 43 8.78 -7.54 -5.47
C THR A 43 9.74 -8.09 -4.42
N ASN A 44 10.67 -7.28 -3.88
CA ASN A 44 11.68 -7.77 -2.95
C ASN A 44 11.06 -8.22 -1.62
N ASP A 45 10.36 -7.31 -0.96
CA ASP A 45 9.76 -7.57 0.36
C ASP A 45 8.52 -8.49 0.30
N LEU A 46 7.88 -8.61 -0.87
CA LEU A 46 6.67 -9.43 -1.06
C LEU A 46 6.92 -10.67 -1.93
N SER A 47 8.18 -10.99 -2.25
CA SER A 47 8.57 -12.11 -3.11
C SER A 47 7.99 -13.45 -2.62
N ASP A 48 8.15 -13.72 -1.33
CA ASP A 48 7.77 -14.98 -0.67
C ASP A 48 6.27 -15.08 -0.34
N VAL A 49 5.49 -14.01 -0.54
CA VAL A 49 4.07 -13.95 -0.18
C VAL A 49 3.20 -13.95 -1.43
N ASP A 50 2.27 -14.91 -1.56
CA ASP A 50 1.30 -14.90 -2.67
C ASP A 50 0.44 -13.64 -2.63
N ALA A 51 0.20 -13.02 -3.79
CA ALA A 51 -0.60 -11.80 -3.87
C ALA A 51 -1.97 -11.96 -3.20
N ASP A 52 -2.65 -13.10 -3.38
CA ASP A 52 -3.96 -13.35 -2.78
C ASP A 52 -3.92 -13.41 -1.24
N LYS A 53 -2.76 -13.74 -0.66
CA LYS A 53 -2.53 -13.82 0.80
C LYS A 53 -2.18 -12.48 1.44
N LEU A 54 -1.91 -11.43 0.67
CA LEU A 54 -1.66 -10.10 1.21
C LEU A 54 -2.90 -9.60 1.97
N LEU A 55 -2.71 -9.19 3.21
CA LEU A 55 -3.73 -8.49 4.00
C LEU A 55 -3.54 -6.99 3.78
N LEU A 56 -4.57 -6.32 3.28
CA LEU A 56 -4.56 -4.89 3.05
C LEU A 56 -5.38 -4.20 4.14
N GLU A 57 -4.75 -3.33 4.91
CA GLU A 57 -5.42 -2.49 5.89
C GLU A 57 -5.43 -1.04 5.41
N ARG A 58 -6.59 -0.39 5.48
CA ARG A 58 -6.67 1.04 5.21
C ARG A 58 -6.23 1.79 6.46
N LEU A 59 -5.09 2.44 6.37
CA LEU A 59 -4.61 3.37 7.39
C LEU A 59 -5.27 4.73 7.17
N ASP A 60 -6.32 4.99 7.93
CA ASP A 60 -6.89 6.32 8.05
C ASP A 60 -5.98 7.13 8.99
N LEU A 61 -4.99 7.84 8.43
CA LEU A 61 -4.13 8.77 9.17
C LEU A 61 -4.91 10.04 9.55
N HIS A 62 -5.99 9.89 10.30
CA HIS A 62 -6.58 11.00 11.04
C HIS A 62 -5.57 11.40 12.11
N HIS A 63 -4.98 12.58 11.94
CA HIS A 63 -4.05 13.25 12.86
C HIS A 63 -4.39 12.99 14.34
N ARG A 64 -3.84 11.93 14.93
CA ARG A 64 -3.57 11.85 16.36
C ARG A 64 -2.12 12.30 16.53
N ALA A 65 -1.93 13.61 16.65
CA ALA A 65 -0.79 14.13 17.36
C ALA A 65 -0.87 13.62 18.81
N HIS A 66 -0.29 12.46 19.08
CA HIS A 66 0.15 12.13 20.42
C HIS A 66 1.55 12.73 20.58
N PRO A 67 1.73 13.74 21.44
CA PRO A 67 3.05 14.31 21.69
C PRO A 67 3.91 13.22 22.32
N TYR A 68 5.08 13.01 21.72
CA TYR A 68 6.18 12.27 22.28
C TYR A 68 6.38 12.74 23.74
N ARG A 69 6.03 11.89 24.72
CA ARG A 69 6.38 12.13 26.11
C ARG A 69 7.83 11.67 26.28
N GLN A 70 8.70 12.66 26.52
CA GLN A 70 10.03 12.49 27.08
C GLN A 70 9.97 11.79 28.44
#